data_AF-A0A1B9RZZ1-F1
#
_entry.id   AF-A0A1B9RZZ1-F1
#
_cell.length_a   1.000
_cell.length_b   1.000
_cell.length_c   1.000
_cell.angle_alpha   90.00
_cell.angle_beta   90.00
_cell.angle_gamma   90.00
#
_symmetry.space_group_name_H-M   'P 1'
#
loop_
_entity.id
_entity.type
_entity.pdbx_description
1 polymer ?
#
loop_
_entity_poly.entity_id
_entity_poly.type
_entity_poly.pdbx_seq_one_letter_code
_entity_poly.pdbx_strand_id
1 'polypeptide(L)' 'MSAETAQAVEDVEFDPIEAILAAHDGDARAAIGDLVERIQHLRYQLSLASACMSRGMTRGWEPSMDQS' A
#
# COMPACT_ATOMS: atom_id res chain seq x y z
N MET A 1 6.05 42.27 11.08
CA MET A 1 4.85 41.52 11.45
C MET A 1 4.95 40.15 10.79
N SER A 2 5.41 39.20 11.60
CA SER A 2 5.16 37.76 11.52
C SER A 2 5.48 37.02 10.22
N ALA A 3 6.78 36.74 10.02
CA ALA A 3 7.25 35.58 9.27
C ALA A 3 7.73 34.48 10.25
N GLU A 4 6.99 34.32 11.34
CA GLU A 4 7.24 33.33 12.38
C GLU A 4 5.94 32.54 12.55
N THR A 5 6.06 31.21 12.65
CA THR A 5 5.02 30.18 12.83
C THR A 5 4.36 29.61 11.55
N ALA A 6 5.01 28.58 10.96
CA ALA A 6 4.41 27.32 10.46
C ALA A 6 5.39 26.72 9.43
N GLN A 7 6.11 25.63 9.64
CA GLN A 7 6.01 24.62 10.69
C GLN A 7 7.35 23.90 10.68
N ALA A 8 8.07 23.92 11.80
CA ALA A 8 8.95 22.82 12.11
C ALA A 8 8.01 21.63 12.34
N VAL A 9 7.68 20.90 11.26
CA VAL A 9 7.09 19.58 11.41
C VAL A 9 8.26 18.74 11.84
N GLU A 10 8.36 18.49 13.15
CA GLU A 10 9.25 17.46 13.69
C GLU A 10 9.08 16.21 12.81
N ASP A 11 10.20 15.62 12.40
CA ASP A 11 10.25 14.29 11.80
C ASP A 11 9.74 13.27 12.82
N VAL A 12 8.43 13.24 13.04
CA VAL A 12 7.77 12.10 13.66
C VAL A 12 7.91 10.99 12.64
N GLU A 13 8.89 10.11 12.87
CA GLU A 13 9.13 8.93 12.05
C GLU A 13 7.78 8.20 11.90
N PHE A 14 7.22 8.26 10.69
CA PHE A 14 5.89 7.74 10.42
C PHE A 14 5.91 6.23 10.60
N ASP A 15 5.24 5.73 11.63
CA ASP A 15 5.02 4.30 11.80
C ASP A 15 3.74 3.90 11.04
N PRO A 16 3.88 3.22 9.88
CA PRO A 16 2.72 2.76 9.12
C PRO A 16 1.85 1.77 9.89
N ILE A 17 2.43 1.00 10.82
CA ILE A 17 1.69 0.01 11.60
C ILE A 17 0.78 0.74 12.59
N GLU A 18 1.33 1.72 13.32
CA GLU A 18 0.55 2.53 14.26
C GLU A 18 -0.54 3.32 13.54
N ALA A 19 -0.24 3.88 12.35
CA ALA A 19 -1.24 4.58 11.55
C ALA A 19 -2.39 3.67 11.10
N ILE A 20 -2.10 2.43 10.70
CA ILE A 20 -3.12 1.45 10.32
C ILE A 20 -3.92 1.02 11.57
N LEU A 21 -3.26 0.71 12.69
CA LEU A 21 -3.96 0.34 13.92
C LEU A 21 -4.87 1.47 14.42
N ALA A 22 -4.41 2.71 14.39
CA ALA A 22 -5.20 3.88 14.76
C ALA A 22 -6.43 4.05 13.85
N ALA A 23 -6.32 3.74 12.55
CA ALA A 23 -7.45 3.77 11.62
C ALA A 23 -8.53 2.69 11.91
N HIS A 24 -8.18 1.67 12.70
CA HIS A 24 -9.05 0.58 13.12
C HIS A 24 -9.34 0.60 14.62
N ASP A 25 -9.23 1.75 15.29
CA ASP A 25 -9.47 1.89 16.74
C ASP A 25 -8.63 0.93 17.60
N GLY A 26 -7.45 0.55 17.12
CA GLY A 26 -6.56 -0.43 17.75
C GLY A 26 -6.98 -1.89 17.55
N ASP A 27 -8.04 -2.18 16.79
CA ASP A 27 -8.42 -3.55 16.43
C ASP A 27 -7.48 -4.13 15.37
N ALA A 28 -6.44 -4.80 15.87
CA ALA A 28 -5.45 -5.48 15.05
C ALA A 28 -6.07 -6.53 14.12
N ARG A 29 -7.18 -7.19 14.51
CA ARG A 29 -7.80 -8.23 13.67
C ARG A 29 -8.57 -7.62 12.51
N ALA A 30 -9.27 -6.51 12.74
CA ALA A 30 -9.91 -5.74 11.68
C ALA A 30 -8.87 -5.16 10.70
N ALA A 31 -7.78 -4.59 11.23
CA ALA A 31 -6.68 -4.05 10.43
C ALA A 31 -6.02 -5.12 9.53
N ILE A 32 -5.67 -6.27 10.10
CA ILE A 32 -5.10 -7.39 9.32
C ILE A 32 -6.12 -7.89 8.29
N GLY A 33 -7.41 -7.94 8.64
CA GLY A 33 -8.47 -8.31 7.70
C GLY A 33 -8.51 -7.41 6.47
N ASP A 34 -8.51 -6.09 6.67
CA ASP A 34 -8.49 -5.10 5.58
C ASP A 34 -7.22 -5.24 4.71
N LEU A 35 -6.05 -5.41 5.33
CA LEU A 35 -4.80 -5.62 4.59
C LEU A 35 -4.83 -6.88 3.74
N VAL A 36 -5.33 -7.99 4.28
CA VAL A 36 -5.48 -9.24 3.53
C VAL A 36 -6.41 -9.03 2.34
N GLU A 37 -7.55 -8.36 2.53
CA GLU A 37 -8.49 -8.07 1.44
C GLU A 37 -7.85 -7.21 0.34
N ARG A 38 -7.14 -6.14 0.72
CA ARG A 38 -6.43 -5.27 -0.23
C ARG A 38 -5.35 -6.00 -1.01
N ILE A 39 -4.59 -6.88 -0.36
CA ILE A 39 -3.59 -7.72 -1.04
C ILE A 39 -4.27 -8.61 -2.07
N GLN A 40 -5.37 -9.27 -1.70
CA GLN A 40 -6.10 -10.13 -2.65
C GLN A 40 -6.67 -9.34 -3.82
N HIS A 41 -7.20 -8.14 -3.56
CA HIS A 41 -7.67 -7.25 -4.60
C HIS A 41 -6.54 -6.84 -5.57
N LEU A 42 -5.37 -6.49 -5.05
CA LEU A 42 -4.22 -6.11 -5.87
C LEU A 42 -3.71 -7.29 -6.72
N ARG A 43 -3.68 -8.51 -6.15
CA ARG A 43 -3.33 -9.74 -6.89
C ARG A 43 -4.33 -10.01 -8.01
N TYR A 44 -5.62 -9.78 -7.75
CA TYR A 44 -6.66 -9.90 -8.77
C TYR A 44 -6.47 -8.88 -9.90
N GLN A 45 -6.23 -7.62 -9.58
CA GLN A 45 -5.94 -6.58 -10.59
C GLN A 45 -4.70 -6.91 -11.42
N LEU A 46 -3.64 -7.42 -10.78
CA LEU A 46 -2.42 -7.82 -11.47
C LEU A 46 -2.65 -9.00 -12.41
N SER A 47 -3.44 -9.99 -11.99
CA SER A 47 -3.84 -11.13 -12.83
C SER A 47 -4.62 -10.65 -14.06
N LEU A 48 -5.61 -9.78 -13.86
CA LEU A 48 -6.41 -9.22 -14.94
C LEU A 48 -5.55 -8.43 -15.92
N ALA A 49 -4.69 -7.54 -15.41
CA ALA A 49 -3.76 -6.77 -16.23
C ALA A 49 -2.83 -7.69 -17.02
N SER A 50 -2.25 -8.71 -16.38
CA SER A 50 -1.39 -9.70 -17.03
C SER A 50 -2.11 -10.44 -18.16
N ALA A 51 -3.37 -10.85 -17.93
CA ALA A 51 -4.18 -11.52 -18.94
C ALA A 51 -4.55 -10.61 -20.13
N CYS A 52 -4.72 -9.31 -19.91
CA CYS A 52 -5.04 -8.35 -20.97
C CYS A 52 -3.80 -7.85 -21.73
N MET A 53 -2.61 -7.88 -21.14
CA MET A 53 -1.38 -7.41 -21.76
C MET A 53 -0.82 -8.45 -22.75
N SER A 54 -0.36 -7.98 -23.92
CA SER A 54 0.38 -8.85 -24.85
C SER A 54 1.84 -8.97 -24.43
N ARG A 55 2.46 -10.14 -24.66
CA ARG A 55 3.90 -10.38 -24.42
C ARG A 55 4.82 -9.37 -25.12
N GLY A 56 4.38 -8.79 -26.23
CA GLY A 56 5.11 -7.75 -26.96
C GLY A 56 5.07 -6.37 -26.27
N MET A 57 3.99 -6.05 -25.56
CA MET A 57 3.83 -4.78 -24.86
C MET A 57 4.82 -4.63 -23.70
N THR A 58 5.04 -5.71 -22.94
CA THR A 58 5.94 -5.72 -21.77
C THR A 58 7.39 -6.07 -22.11
N ARG A 59 7.74 -6.18 -23.41
CA ARG A 59 9.06 -6.63 -23.90
C ARG A 59 9.51 -7.93 -23.23
N GLY A 60 8.58 -8.87 -23.03
CA GLY A 60 8.86 -10.17 -22.41
C GLY A 60 8.93 -10.15 -20.88
N TRP A 61 8.72 -9.02 -20.21
CA TRP A 61 8.54 -9.00 -18.75
C TRP A 61 7.16 -9.53 -18.37
N GLU A 62 7.10 -10.42 -17.38
CA GLU A 62 5.86 -11.00 -16.87
C GLU A 62 5.79 -10.78 -15.35
N PRO A 63 4.67 -10.23 -14.83
CA PRO A 63 4.53 -10.03 -13.40
C PRO A 63 4.53 -11.37 -12.65
N SER A 64 5.48 -11.54 -11.73
CA SER A 64 5.60 -12.72 -10.86
C SER A 64 5.01 -12.42 -9.49
N MET A 65 4.28 -13.39 -8.92
CA MET A 65 3.77 -13.33 -7.55
C MET A 65 4.77 -13.93 -6.54
N ASP A 66 6.03 -13.53 -6.65
CA ASP A 66 7.08 -13.95 -5.70
C ASP A 66 6.74 -13.46 -4.28
N GLN A 67 6.97 -14.33 -3.31
CA GLN A 67 6.60 -14.16 -1.89
C GLN A 67 7.76 -14.61 -0.97
N SER A 68 9.01 -14.62 -1.48
CA SER A 68 10.20 -15.06 -0.73
C SER A 68 10.70 -14.02 0.26
#